data_AF-A0A923YKE6-F1
#
_entry.id   AF-A0A923YKE6-F1
#
_cell.length_a   1.000
_cell.length_b   1.000
_cell.length_c   1.000
_cell.angle_alpha   90.00
_cell.angle_beta   90.00
_cell.angle_gamma   90.00
#
_symmetry.space_group_name_H-M   'P 1'
#
loop_
_entity.id
_entity.type
_entity.pdbx_description
1 polymer ?
#
loop_
_entity_poly.entity_id
_entity_poly.type
_entity_poly.pdbx_seq_one_letter_code
_entity_poly.pdbx_strand_id
1 'polypeptide(L)'
;MSAKNDHLNEPLLAENKNRFVLFPIKYSDIWQMYKQAEASFWTAEEIDLSQDLVDWAKLNDGEKHFVSHVLAFFAASDGIVNENLATGFLEEVQYPEAKCFYGFQIMMENIHSETYSLLIDTYIKDPAEKDHLFNALETVPCVKTKADWAMRWITNGNFIERLIAFAAIEGIFFSGSFCSIFWLKKRGLMPGLSFSNELISRDEGLHCDFACLLYTQYIDNKLPQEKVLEIIADA
;
A
#
# COMPACT_ATOMS: atom_id res chain seq x y z
N MET A 1 8.31 28.43 16.60
CA MET A 1 9.15 28.50 15.39
C MET A 1 10.21 27.42 15.50
N SER A 2 10.48 26.75 14.38
CA SER A 2 11.62 25.83 14.12
C SER A 2 11.43 24.34 14.46
N ALA A 3 10.87 23.61 13.47
CA ALA A 3 11.12 22.18 13.20
C ALA A 3 10.58 21.75 11.81
N LYS A 4 9.69 22.54 11.18
CA LYS A 4 9.04 22.17 9.90
C LYS A 4 9.83 22.51 8.62
N ASN A 5 11.03 23.09 8.68
CA ASN A 5 11.71 23.67 7.50
C ASN A 5 13.12 23.12 7.18
N ASP A 6 13.63 22.11 7.88
CA ASP A 6 14.98 21.61 7.60
C ASP A 6 15.09 20.79 6.30
N HIS A 7 13.97 20.50 5.62
CA HIS A 7 13.94 19.75 4.35
C HIS A 7 13.91 20.64 3.10
N LEU A 8 14.07 21.96 3.25
CA LEU A 8 14.04 22.94 2.15
C LEU A 8 15.16 22.74 1.10
N ASN A 9 16.10 21.82 1.32
CA ASN A 9 17.24 21.57 0.43
C ASN A 9 17.19 20.23 -0.31
N GLU A 10 16.13 19.42 -0.17
CA GLU A 10 16.01 18.18 -0.95
C GLU A 10 15.66 18.49 -2.42
N PRO A 11 16.48 18.11 -3.41
CA PRO A 11 16.20 18.39 -4.81
C PRO A 11 14.87 17.79 -5.29
N LEU A 12 14.44 16.66 -4.71
CA LEU A 12 13.16 15.99 -4.99
C LEU A 12 11.94 16.86 -4.62
N LEU A 13 12.09 17.70 -3.59
CA LEU A 13 11.03 18.51 -2.98
C LEU A 13 11.11 19.99 -3.36
N ALA A 14 12.25 20.43 -3.91
CA ALA A 14 12.47 21.82 -4.29
C ALA A 14 11.58 22.26 -5.46
N GLU A 15 11.01 23.47 -5.37
CA GLU A 15 10.05 23.99 -6.35
C GLU A 15 10.58 23.87 -7.79
N ASN A 16 9.87 23.12 -8.61
CA ASN A 16 10.21 22.91 -10.01
C ASN A 16 9.25 23.72 -10.91
N LYS A 17 9.76 24.78 -11.54
CA LYS A 17 8.98 25.62 -12.48
C LYS A 17 8.58 24.89 -13.76
N ASN A 18 9.28 23.81 -14.11
CA ASN A 18 9.01 22.98 -15.28
C ASN A 18 8.20 21.72 -14.93
N ARG A 19 7.61 21.64 -13.73
CA ARG A 19 6.88 20.45 -13.23
C ARG A 19 5.68 20.02 -14.09
N PHE A 20 5.20 20.89 -14.97
CA PHE A 20 4.04 20.63 -15.83
C PHE A 20 4.40 20.04 -17.20
N VAL A 21 5.70 19.90 -17.52
CA VAL A 21 6.16 19.34 -18.79
C VAL A 21 7.00 18.10 -18.50
N LEU A 22 6.58 16.96 -19.04
CA LEU A 22 7.26 15.68 -18.81
C LEU A 22 8.56 15.55 -19.61
N PHE A 23 8.60 16.06 -20.84
CA PHE A 23 9.78 15.91 -21.71
C PHE A 23 10.70 17.15 -21.66
N PRO A 24 12.03 16.95 -21.77
CA PRO A 24 12.73 15.66 -21.80
C PRO A 24 12.79 14.98 -20.43
N ILE A 25 12.73 13.64 -20.42
CA ILE A 25 12.88 12.83 -19.20
C ILE A 25 14.27 13.10 -18.60
N LYS A 26 14.31 13.40 -17.31
CA LYS A 26 15.54 13.66 -16.54
C LYS A 26 15.93 12.48 -15.67
N TYR A 27 14.96 11.78 -15.10
CA TYR A 27 15.17 10.67 -14.16
C TYR A 27 14.67 9.36 -14.78
N SER A 28 15.54 8.72 -15.56
CA SER A 28 15.18 7.56 -16.40
C SER A 28 14.83 6.30 -15.60
N ASP A 29 15.45 6.12 -14.44
CA ASP A 29 15.18 5.06 -13.47
C ASP A 29 13.79 5.21 -12.82
N ILE A 30 13.44 6.41 -12.35
CA ILE A 30 12.09 6.74 -11.85
C ILE A 30 11.07 6.50 -12.96
N TRP A 31 11.35 6.98 -14.18
CA TRP A 31 10.46 6.78 -15.32
C TRP A 31 10.30 5.30 -15.68
N GLN A 32 11.37 4.50 -15.58
CA GLN A 32 11.31 3.07 -15.82
C GLN A 32 10.43 2.35 -14.79
N MET A 33 10.50 2.72 -13.51
CA MET A 33 9.60 2.18 -12.49
C MET A 33 8.14 2.53 -12.79
N TYR A 34 7.86 3.76 -13.23
CA TYR A 34 6.51 4.13 -13.67
C TYR A 34 6.05 3.27 -14.86
N LYS A 35 6.92 3.03 -15.85
CA LYS A 35 6.59 2.16 -16.99
C LYS A 35 6.39 0.70 -16.60
N GLN A 36 7.08 0.22 -15.57
CA GLN A 36 6.83 -1.11 -15.01
C GLN A 36 5.46 -1.19 -14.32
N ALA A 37 5.09 -0.15 -13.56
CA ALA A 37 3.77 -0.06 -12.94
C ALA A 37 2.67 0.00 -14.00
N GLU A 38 2.81 0.90 -14.98
CA GLU A 38 1.85 1.06 -16.09
C GLU A 38 1.66 -0.24 -16.88
N ALA A 39 2.74 -0.98 -17.14
CA ALA A 39 2.67 -2.27 -17.83
C ALA A 39 2.03 -3.40 -17.01
N SER A 40 1.83 -3.17 -15.71
CA SER A 40 1.27 -4.13 -14.75
C SER A 40 -0.21 -3.88 -14.46
N PHE A 41 -0.85 -2.90 -15.12
CA PHE A 41 -2.26 -2.58 -14.95
C PHE A 41 -3.19 -3.80 -15.03
N TRP A 42 -4.18 -3.83 -14.15
CA TRP A 42 -5.25 -4.82 -14.11
C TRP A 42 -6.51 -4.20 -13.49
N THR A 43 -7.68 -4.82 -13.68
CA THR A 43 -8.94 -4.39 -13.02
C THR A 43 -9.56 -5.50 -12.19
N ALA A 44 -10.42 -5.13 -11.23
CA ALA A 44 -11.07 -6.08 -10.33
C ALA A 44 -11.93 -7.12 -11.09
N GLU A 45 -12.48 -6.77 -12.25
CA GLU A 45 -13.27 -7.66 -13.10
C GLU A 45 -12.47 -8.82 -13.73
N GLU A 46 -11.14 -8.74 -13.72
CA GLU A 46 -10.28 -9.85 -14.18
C GLU A 46 -10.26 -11.02 -13.18
N ILE A 47 -10.75 -10.81 -11.95
CA ILE A 47 -10.73 -11.80 -10.88
C ILE A 47 -12.03 -12.61 -10.89
N ASP A 48 -11.93 -13.91 -11.24
CA ASP A 48 -13.05 -14.85 -11.15
C ASP A 48 -13.20 -15.41 -9.73
N LEU A 49 -14.31 -15.06 -9.07
CA LEU A 49 -14.65 -15.51 -7.71
C LEU A 49 -15.66 -16.68 -7.69
N SER A 50 -16.01 -17.25 -8.85
CA SER A 50 -17.07 -18.27 -8.96
C SER A 50 -16.76 -19.53 -8.14
N GLN A 51 -15.51 -19.98 -8.15
CA GLN A 51 -15.06 -21.18 -7.42
C GLN A 51 -14.84 -20.91 -5.93
N ASP A 52 -14.58 -19.66 -5.55
CA ASP A 52 -14.22 -19.30 -4.18
C ASP A 52 -15.34 -19.53 -3.19
N LEU A 53 -16.61 -19.31 -3.57
CA LEU A 53 -17.75 -19.58 -2.68
C LEU A 53 -17.84 -21.06 -2.28
N VAL A 54 -17.48 -21.95 -3.22
CA VAL A 54 -17.49 -23.39 -2.98
C VAL A 54 -16.37 -23.77 -2.01
N ASP A 55 -15.19 -23.16 -2.14
CA ASP A 55 -14.06 -23.42 -1.26
C ASP A 55 -14.23 -22.77 0.11
N TRP A 56 -14.77 -21.55 0.14
CA TRP A 56 -15.13 -20.83 1.36
C TRP A 56 -16.03 -21.67 2.25
N ALA A 57 -17.03 -22.35 1.68
CA ALA A 57 -17.91 -23.24 2.43
C ALA A 57 -17.18 -24.43 3.08
N LYS A 58 -16.06 -24.89 2.52
CA LYS A 58 -15.24 -26.01 3.02
C LYS A 58 -14.25 -25.59 4.10
N LEU A 59 -13.92 -24.29 4.20
CA LEU A 59 -13.03 -23.78 5.24
C LEU A 59 -13.64 -23.98 6.62
N ASN A 60 -12.80 -24.30 7.60
CA ASN A 60 -13.20 -24.34 8.98
C ASN A 60 -13.35 -22.93 9.57
N ASP A 61 -13.99 -22.81 10.73
CA ASP A 61 -14.30 -21.51 11.33
C ASP A 61 -13.05 -20.67 11.63
N GLY A 62 -11.94 -21.31 12.01
CA GLY A 62 -10.67 -20.63 12.24
C GLY A 62 -10.04 -20.09 10.95
N GLU A 63 -10.15 -20.84 9.84
CA GLU A 63 -9.69 -20.39 8.52
C GLU A 63 -10.54 -19.22 7.99
N LYS A 64 -11.87 -19.31 8.13
CA LYS A 64 -12.78 -18.24 7.75
C LYS A 64 -12.52 -16.98 8.56
N HIS A 65 -12.39 -17.13 9.89
CA HIS A 65 -12.06 -16.03 10.79
C HIS A 65 -10.73 -15.37 10.41
N PHE A 66 -9.70 -16.18 10.15
CA PHE A 66 -8.39 -15.67 9.74
C PHE A 66 -8.46 -14.88 8.44
N VAL A 67 -9.06 -15.45 7.39
CA VAL A 67 -9.18 -14.78 6.08
C VAL A 67 -10.03 -13.52 6.18
N SER A 68 -11.16 -13.56 6.88
CA SER A 68 -12.04 -12.39 7.01
C SER A 68 -11.35 -11.22 7.71
N HIS A 69 -10.55 -11.50 8.75
CA HIS A 69 -9.81 -10.47 9.48
C HIS A 69 -8.61 -9.92 8.69
N VAL A 70 -7.97 -10.76 7.88
CA VAL A 70 -6.93 -10.32 6.93
C VAL A 70 -7.54 -9.38 5.87
N LEU A 71 -8.68 -9.73 5.30
CA LEU A 71 -9.38 -8.87 4.33
C LEU A 71 -9.84 -7.55 4.95
N ALA A 72 -10.33 -7.59 6.19
CA ALA A 72 -10.74 -6.38 6.92
C ALA A 72 -9.55 -5.43 7.19
N PHE A 73 -8.39 -5.99 7.53
CA PHE A 73 -7.15 -5.23 7.63
C PHE A 73 -6.79 -4.54 6.31
N PHE A 74 -6.81 -5.28 5.20
CA PHE A 74 -6.47 -4.75 3.88
C PHE A 74 -7.43 -3.64 3.43
N ALA A 75 -8.75 -3.88 3.51
CA ALA A 75 -9.77 -2.92 3.09
C ALA A 75 -9.63 -1.56 3.80
N ALA A 76 -9.20 -1.57 5.07
CA ALA A 76 -8.92 -0.36 5.83
C ALA A 76 -7.56 0.28 5.51
N SER A 77 -6.54 -0.53 5.21
CA SER A 77 -5.15 -0.07 5.08
C SER A 77 -4.92 0.71 3.79
N ASP A 78 -5.45 0.25 2.65
CA ASP A 78 -5.25 0.91 1.36
C ASP A 78 -5.87 2.33 1.38
N GLY A 79 -6.96 2.53 2.12
CA GLY A 79 -7.54 3.85 2.34
C GLY A 79 -6.57 4.82 3.05
N ILE A 80 -5.84 4.34 4.05
CA ILE A 80 -4.83 5.11 4.78
C ILE A 80 -3.62 5.40 3.87
N VAL A 81 -3.21 4.42 3.08
CA VAL A 81 -2.11 4.57 2.10
C VAL A 81 -2.43 5.65 1.09
N ASN A 82 -3.62 5.57 0.50
CA ASN A 82 -4.12 6.49 -0.51
C ASN A 82 -4.25 7.93 0.02
N GLU A 83 -4.71 8.12 1.27
CA GLU A 83 -4.76 9.45 1.90
C GLU A 83 -3.37 10.10 1.97
N ASN A 84 -2.34 9.37 2.40
CA ASN A 84 -0.97 9.88 2.45
C ASN A 84 -0.37 10.13 1.05
N LEU A 85 -0.65 9.27 0.08
CA LEU A 85 -0.19 9.45 -1.29
C LEU A 85 -0.77 10.74 -1.89
N ALA A 86 -2.09 10.93 -1.77
CA ALA A 86 -2.78 12.04 -2.41
C ALA A 86 -2.51 13.39 -1.72
N THR A 87 -2.49 13.42 -0.38
CA THR A 87 -2.33 14.66 0.40
C THR A 87 -0.91 14.93 0.89
N GLY A 88 0.00 13.99 0.68
CA GLY A 88 1.40 14.08 1.07
C GLY A 88 2.33 13.93 -0.12
N PHE A 89 2.72 12.69 -0.43
CA PHE A 89 3.81 12.42 -1.37
C PHE A 89 3.59 13.03 -2.76
N LEU A 90 2.39 12.90 -3.33
CA LEU A 90 2.08 13.45 -4.65
C LEU A 90 2.13 14.98 -4.65
N GLU A 91 1.72 15.63 -3.56
CA GLU A 91 1.76 17.09 -3.42
C GLU A 91 3.21 17.59 -3.31
N GLU A 92 3.99 16.96 -2.43
CA GLU A 92 5.33 17.40 -2.03
C GLU A 92 6.39 17.17 -3.11
N VAL A 93 6.38 16.01 -3.78
CA VAL A 93 7.38 15.69 -4.80
C VAL A 93 7.24 16.59 -6.02
N GLN A 94 8.36 17.09 -6.55
CA GLN A 94 8.39 18.07 -7.65
C GLN A 94 8.87 17.49 -8.99
N TYR A 95 9.29 16.22 -9.02
CA TYR A 95 9.72 15.54 -10.24
C TYR A 95 8.50 14.99 -11.02
N PRO A 96 8.30 15.38 -12.29
CA PRO A 96 7.19 14.89 -13.10
C PRO A 96 7.13 13.36 -13.19
N GLU A 97 8.28 12.70 -13.34
CA GLU A 97 8.37 11.24 -13.45
C GLU A 97 7.88 10.55 -12.18
N ALA A 98 8.21 11.09 -11.01
CA ALA A 98 7.77 10.55 -9.73
C ALA A 98 6.29 10.84 -9.47
N LYS A 99 5.78 12.01 -9.90
CA LYS A 99 4.33 12.29 -9.88
C LYS A 99 3.56 11.32 -10.78
N CYS A 100 4.12 10.91 -11.92
CA CYS A 100 3.51 9.88 -12.77
C CYS A 100 3.43 8.53 -12.06
N PHE A 101 4.49 8.11 -11.36
CA PHE A 101 4.47 6.89 -10.55
C PHE A 101 3.39 6.97 -9.46
N TYR A 102 3.41 8.00 -8.61
CA TYR A 102 2.43 8.14 -7.52
C TYR A 102 0.99 8.29 -8.02
N GLY A 103 0.78 8.98 -9.15
CA GLY A 103 -0.55 9.07 -9.75
C GLY A 103 -1.07 7.70 -10.20
N PHE A 104 -0.19 6.83 -10.72
CA PHE A 104 -0.57 5.47 -11.08
C PHE A 104 -0.75 4.58 -9.85
N GLN A 105 0.12 4.71 -8.84
CA GLN A 105 -0.01 4.02 -7.56
C GLN A 105 -1.36 4.33 -6.91
N ILE A 106 -1.75 5.60 -6.76
CA ILE A 106 -3.08 6.00 -6.23
C ILE A 106 -4.23 5.32 -6.98
N MET A 107 -4.13 5.23 -8.31
CA MET A 107 -5.14 4.56 -9.11
C MET A 107 -5.17 3.05 -8.82
N MET A 108 -4.01 2.39 -8.69
CA MET A 108 -3.94 0.97 -8.33
C MET A 108 -4.45 0.69 -6.91
N GLU A 109 -4.13 1.54 -5.93
CA GLU A 109 -4.65 1.45 -4.55
C GLU A 109 -6.18 1.50 -4.51
N ASN A 110 -6.82 2.29 -5.40
CA ASN A 110 -8.28 2.27 -5.53
C ASN A 110 -8.80 0.92 -6.04
N ILE A 111 -8.10 0.29 -6.98
CA ILE A 111 -8.45 -1.03 -7.52
C ILE A 111 -8.21 -2.12 -6.46
N HIS A 112 -7.17 -1.99 -5.63
CA HIS A 112 -6.92 -2.88 -4.50
C HIS A 112 -8.07 -2.79 -3.47
N SER A 113 -8.44 -1.57 -3.09
CA SER A 113 -9.54 -1.30 -2.17
C SER A 113 -10.89 -1.86 -2.68
N GLU A 114 -11.18 -1.68 -3.98
CA GLU A 114 -12.34 -2.29 -4.63
C GLU A 114 -12.28 -3.81 -4.57
N THR A 115 -11.13 -4.40 -4.88
CA THR A 115 -10.91 -5.85 -4.88
C THR A 115 -11.15 -6.44 -3.49
N TYR A 116 -10.60 -5.85 -2.43
CA TYR A 116 -10.83 -6.31 -1.06
C TYR A 116 -12.31 -6.17 -0.65
N SER A 117 -12.96 -5.09 -1.07
CA SER A 117 -14.38 -4.89 -0.82
C SER A 117 -15.24 -5.95 -1.51
N LEU A 118 -14.90 -6.30 -2.76
CA LEU A 118 -15.57 -7.36 -3.53
C LEU A 118 -15.36 -8.74 -2.89
N LEU A 119 -14.15 -9.04 -2.41
CA LEU A 119 -13.85 -10.29 -1.70
C LEU A 119 -14.69 -10.41 -0.41
N ILE A 120 -14.74 -9.36 0.40
CA ILE A 120 -15.58 -9.31 1.62
C ILE A 120 -17.06 -9.49 1.26
N ASP A 121 -17.57 -8.75 0.27
CA ASP A 121 -18.98 -8.84 -0.15
C ASP A 121 -19.34 -10.24 -0.66
N THR A 122 -18.39 -10.87 -1.34
CA THR A 122 -18.54 -12.22 -1.87
C THR A 122 -18.59 -13.25 -0.76
N TYR A 123 -17.65 -13.23 0.20
CA TYR A 123 -17.51 -14.29 1.21
C TYR A 123 -18.45 -14.12 2.41
N ILE A 124 -18.72 -12.88 2.81
CA ILE A 124 -19.45 -12.56 4.03
C ILE A 124 -20.89 -12.17 3.68
N LYS A 125 -21.84 -13.06 3.99
CA LYS A 125 -23.26 -12.87 3.67
C LYS A 125 -24.06 -12.24 4.80
N ASP A 126 -23.58 -12.34 6.05
CA ASP A 126 -24.21 -11.65 7.18
C ASP A 126 -23.90 -10.14 7.10
N PRO A 127 -24.90 -9.27 6.97
CA PRO A 127 -24.69 -7.82 6.95
C PRO A 127 -24.03 -7.29 8.23
N ALA A 128 -24.29 -7.89 9.39
CA ALA A 128 -23.72 -7.44 10.65
C ALA A 128 -22.21 -7.74 10.73
N GLU A 129 -21.81 -8.94 10.31
CA GLU A 129 -20.39 -9.30 10.20
C GLU A 129 -19.68 -8.44 9.15
N LYS A 130 -20.33 -8.18 8.02
CA LYS A 130 -19.79 -7.32 6.96
C LYS A 130 -19.55 -5.89 7.46
N ASP A 131 -20.52 -5.30 8.14
CA ASP A 131 -20.38 -3.97 8.75
C ASP A 131 -19.27 -3.94 9.81
N HIS A 132 -19.17 -4.99 10.63
CA HIS A 132 -18.07 -5.13 11.58
C HIS A 132 -16.70 -5.13 10.89
N LEU A 133 -16.54 -5.86 9.78
CA LEU A 133 -15.26 -5.96 9.06
C LEU A 133 -14.92 -4.68 8.27
N PHE A 134 -15.89 -4.00 7.68
CA PHE A 134 -15.64 -2.72 7.00
C PHE A 134 -15.27 -1.60 7.97
N ASN A 135 -15.74 -1.67 9.22
CA ASN A 135 -15.37 -0.74 10.28
C ASN A 135 -14.19 -1.24 11.13
N ALA A 136 -13.31 -2.10 10.59
CA ALA A 136 -12.23 -2.74 11.34
C ALA A 136 -11.26 -1.79 12.06
N LEU A 137 -11.13 -0.55 11.61
CA LEU A 137 -10.37 0.50 12.31
C LEU A 137 -10.91 0.79 13.72
N GLU A 138 -12.21 0.63 13.93
CA GLU A 138 -12.88 0.85 15.22
C GLU A 138 -13.20 -0.47 15.93
N THR A 139 -13.46 -1.53 15.17
CA THR A 139 -14.04 -2.77 15.69
C THR A 139 -13.01 -3.88 15.92
N VAL A 140 -11.84 -3.84 15.26
CA VAL A 140 -10.81 -4.89 15.33
C VAL A 140 -9.52 -4.31 15.95
N PRO A 141 -9.20 -4.61 17.22
CA PRO A 141 -8.09 -3.96 17.95
C PRO A 141 -6.70 -4.09 17.29
N CYS A 142 -6.40 -5.24 16.65
CA CYS A 142 -5.12 -5.44 15.98
C CYS A 142 -5.00 -4.62 14.69
N VAL A 143 -6.10 -4.41 13.96
CA VAL A 143 -6.16 -3.52 12.79
C VAL A 143 -6.00 -2.07 13.25
N LYS A 144 -6.71 -1.68 14.31
CA LYS A 144 -6.59 -0.36 14.92
C LYS A 144 -5.14 -0.01 15.30
N THR A 145 -4.41 -0.95 15.90
CA THR A 145 -3.02 -0.72 16.30
C THR A 145 -2.11 -0.42 15.10
N LYS A 146 -2.26 -1.16 14.00
CA LYS A 146 -1.52 -0.89 12.75
C LYS A 146 -1.94 0.43 12.12
N ALA A 147 -3.22 0.75 12.12
CA ALA A 147 -3.72 2.01 11.59
C ALA A 147 -3.22 3.22 12.40
N ASP A 148 -3.28 3.15 13.73
CA ASP A 148 -2.77 4.19 14.62
C ASP A 148 -1.25 4.40 14.40
N TRP A 149 -0.50 3.33 14.14
CA TRP A 149 0.91 3.39 13.75
C TRP A 149 1.12 4.18 12.46
N ALA A 150 0.34 3.89 11.41
CA ALA A 150 0.42 4.58 10.12
C ALA A 150 0.02 6.06 10.25
N MET A 151 -1.10 6.35 10.91
CA MET A 151 -1.61 7.71 11.12
C MET A 151 -0.64 8.60 11.90
N ARG A 152 0.13 8.02 12.84
CA ARG A 152 1.19 8.73 13.56
C ARG A 152 2.21 9.34 12.60
N TRP A 153 2.61 8.60 11.57
CA TRP A 153 3.57 9.06 10.56
C TRP A 153 2.97 10.07 9.60
N ILE A 154 1.72 9.85 9.14
CA ILE A 154 1.00 10.84 8.31
C ILE A 154 0.92 12.19 9.01
N THR A 155 0.56 12.18 10.30
CA THR A 155 0.29 13.41 11.05
C THR A 155 1.55 14.14 11.48
N ASN A 156 2.60 13.40 11.88
CA ASN A 156 3.75 13.98 12.58
C ASN A 156 5.08 13.81 11.85
N GLY A 157 5.19 12.86 10.92
CA GLY A 157 6.43 12.53 10.23
C GLY A 157 6.77 13.54 9.13
N ASN A 158 8.05 13.85 8.97
CA ASN A 158 8.52 14.57 7.79
C ASN A 158 8.50 13.66 6.54
N PHE A 159 8.78 14.23 5.35
CA PHE A 159 8.76 13.48 4.09
C PHE A 159 9.63 12.21 4.13
N ILE A 160 10.86 12.31 4.64
CA ILE A 160 11.83 11.21 4.63
C ILE A 160 11.43 10.13 5.65
N GLU A 161 10.96 10.53 6.84
CA GLU A 161 10.41 9.61 7.84
C GLU A 161 9.18 8.87 7.31
N ARG A 162 8.26 9.60 6.66
CA ARG A 162 7.09 9.00 6.01
C ARG A 162 7.51 8.06 4.89
N LEU A 163 8.49 8.41 4.06
CA LEU A 163 8.94 7.55 2.96
C LEU A 163 9.40 6.18 3.47
N ILE A 164 10.15 6.13 4.58
CA ILE A 164 10.56 4.87 5.21
C ILE A 164 9.36 4.17 5.87
N ALA A 165 8.51 4.91 6.59
CA ALA A 165 7.37 4.34 7.28
C ALA A 165 6.37 3.69 6.29
N PHE A 166 6.15 4.30 5.13
CA PHE A 166 5.25 3.78 4.11
C PHE A 166 5.86 2.60 3.35
N ALA A 167 7.18 2.60 3.12
CA ALA A 167 7.87 1.39 2.67
C ALA A 167 7.69 0.22 3.66
N ALA A 168 7.64 0.50 4.98
CA ALA A 168 7.36 -0.51 6.00
C ALA A 168 5.89 -0.96 5.98
N ILE A 169 4.93 -0.09 5.67
CA ILE A 169 3.52 -0.48 5.51
C ILE A 169 3.38 -1.42 4.32
N GLU A 170 3.82 -0.98 3.14
CA GLU A 170 3.65 -1.72 1.89
C GLU A 170 4.50 -3.01 1.87
N GLY A 171 5.70 -2.97 2.48
CA GLY A 171 6.63 -4.10 2.51
C GLY A 171 6.50 -5.06 3.70
N ILE A 172 6.30 -4.55 4.93
CA ILE A 172 6.32 -5.36 6.16
C ILE A 172 4.91 -5.65 6.65
N PHE A 173 4.03 -4.65 6.79
CA PHE A 173 2.69 -4.86 7.36
C PHE A 173 1.85 -5.84 6.56
N PHE A 174 2.04 -5.87 5.23
CA PHE A 174 1.33 -6.78 4.33
C PHE A 174 2.01 -8.16 4.18
N SER A 175 3.31 -8.28 4.46
CA SER A 175 4.10 -9.50 4.19
C SER A 175 3.51 -10.78 4.79
N GLY A 176 3.11 -10.74 6.07
CA GLY A 176 2.53 -11.88 6.76
C GLY A 176 1.20 -12.31 6.15
N SER A 177 0.34 -11.34 5.80
CA SER A 177 -0.94 -11.58 5.15
C SER A 177 -0.76 -12.18 3.77
N PHE A 178 0.12 -11.63 2.93
CA PHE A 178 0.43 -12.18 1.61
C PHE A 178 0.95 -13.61 1.70
N CYS A 179 1.91 -13.87 2.61
CA CYS A 179 2.43 -15.21 2.83
C CYS A 179 1.32 -16.20 3.24
N SER A 180 0.37 -15.76 4.07
CA SER A 180 -0.72 -16.61 4.55
C SER A 180 -1.72 -16.98 3.45
N ILE A 181 -1.97 -16.07 2.50
CA ILE A 181 -2.84 -16.34 1.35
C ILE A 181 -2.12 -17.24 0.34
N PHE A 182 -0.81 -17.04 0.12
CA PHE A 182 -0.01 -17.98 -0.67
C PHE A 182 0.01 -19.40 -0.07
N TRP A 183 -0.12 -19.53 1.25
CA TRP A 183 -0.30 -20.83 1.90
C TRP A 183 -1.65 -21.48 1.52
N LEU A 184 -2.73 -20.71 1.40
CA LEU A 184 -4.02 -21.21 0.90
C LEU A 184 -3.91 -21.66 -0.58
N LYS A 185 -3.21 -20.88 -1.42
CA LYS A 185 -2.89 -21.27 -2.80
C LYS A 185 -2.19 -22.62 -2.87
N LYS A 186 -1.19 -22.85 -2.00
CA LYS A 186 -0.46 -24.12 -1.94
C LYS A 186 -1.36 -25.31 -1.60
N ARG A 187 -2.46 -25.08 -0.88
CA ARG A 187 -3.48 -26.09 -0.55
C ARG A 187 -4.53 -26.26 -1.65
N GLY A 188 -4.48 -25.47 -2.72
CA GLY A 188 -5.45 -25.49 -3.82
C GLY A 188 -6.82 -24.97 -3.42
N LEU A 189 -6.87 -23.95 -2.55
CA LEU A 189 -8.10 -23.33 -2.05
C LEU A 189 -8.16 -21.86 -2.46
N MET A 190 -9.38 -21.34 -2.64
CA MET A 190 -9.65 -19.92 -2.86
C MET A 190 -8.85 -19.34 -4.04
N PRO A 191 -9.03 -19.86 -5.27
CA PRO A 191 -8.26 -19.43 -6.43
C PRO A 191 -8.41 -17.95 -6.77
N GLY A 192 -9.60 -17.36 -6.58
CA GLY A 192 -9.88 -15.94 -6.77
C GLY A 192 -9.10 -15.06 -5.79
N LEU A 193 -9.21 -15.34 -4.48
CA LEU A 193 -8.41 -14.69 -3.43
C LEU A 193 -6.90 -14.82 -3.68
N SER A 194 -6.45 -16.00 -4.11
CA SER A 194 -5.03 -16.25 -4.34
C SER A 194 -4.52 -15.50 -5.56
N PHE A 195 -5.31 -15.44 -6.63
CA PHE A 195 -4.97 -14.71 -7.85
C PHE A 195 -4.94 -13.20 -7.59
N SER A 196 -5.93 -12.65 -6.90
CA SER A 196 -5.92 -11.22 -6.52
C SER A 196 -4.70 -10.89 -5.65
N ASN A 197 -4.36 -11.76 -4.70
CA ASN A 197 -3.18 -11.60 -3.86
C ASN A 197 -1.86 -11.63 -4.65
N GLU A 198 -1.77 -12.38 -5.74
CA GLU A 198 -0.59 -12.35 -6.64
C GLU A 198 -0.44 -11.01 -7.34
N LEU A 199 -1.55 -10.43 -7.80
CA LEU A 199 -1.56 -9.12 -8.46
C LEU A 199 -1.19 -8.02 -7.47
N ILE A 200 -1.88 -7.98 -6.32
CA ILE A 200 -1.67 -6.94 -5.31
C ILE A 200 -0.27 -7.03 -4.70
N SER A 201 0.20 -8.24 -4.32
CA SER A 201 1.55 -8.37 -3.73
C SER A 201 2.67 -8.01 -4.70
N ARG A 202 2.47 -8.16 -6.02
CA ARG A 202 3.41 -7.68 -7.04
C ARG A 202 3.42 -6.15 -7.07
N ASP A 203 2.24 -5.52 -7.02
CA ASP A 203 2.12 -4.06 -7.03
C ASP A 203 2.74 -3.46 -5.76
N GLU A 204 2.43 -4.00 -4.58
CA GLU A 204 3.03 -3.58 -3.30
C GLU A 204 4.56 -3.75 -3.26
N GLY A 205 5.07 -4.81 -3.90
CA GLY A 205 6.51 -4.97 -4.08
C GLY A 205 7.12 -3.82 -4.89
N LEU A 206 6.44 -3.40 -5.97
CA LEU A 206 6.89 -2.29 -6.80
C LEU A 206 6.77 -0.93 -6.07
N HIS A 207 5.72 -0.73 -5.28
CA HIS A 207 5.53 0.48 -4.47
C HIS A 207 6.66 0.61 -3.42
N CYS A 208 6.96 -0.48 -2.70
CA CYS A 208 8.06 -0.54 -1.74
C CYS A 208 9.43 -0.32 -2.40
N ASP A 209 9.68 -0.96 -3.55
CA ASP A 209 10.91 -0.74 -4.33
C ASP A 209 11.05 0.73 -4.77
N PHE A 210 9.94 1.39 -5.11
CA PHE A 210 9.94 2.79 -5.51
C PHE A 210 10.29 3.71 -4.33
N ALA A 211 9.71 3.45 -3.15
CA ALA A 211 10.07 4.16 -1.93
C ALA A 211 11.57 3.97 -1.61
N CYS A 212 12.10 2.77 -1.79
CA CYS A 212 13.52 2.48 -1.63
C CYS A 212 14.40 3.18 -2.68
N LEU A 213 13.98 3.25 -3.95
CA LEU A 213 14.68 4.00 -4.99
C LEU A 213 14.79 5.48 -4.60
N LEU A 214 13.67 6.11 -4.24
CA LEU A 214 13.63 7.50 -3.83
C LEU A 214 14.54 7.74 -2.62
N TYR A 215 14.44 6.91 -1.57
CA TYR A 215 15.26 7.07 -0.38
C TYR A 215 16.76 6.88 -0.65
N THR A 216 17.14 5.89 -1.46
CA THR A 216 18.55 5.54 -1.67
C THR A 216 19.26 6.47 -2.64
N GLN A 217 18.57 6.93 -3.70
CA GLN A 217 19.16 7.70 -4.80
C GLN A 217 18.77 9.19 -4.81
N TYR A 218 17.62 9.56 -4.25
CA TYR A 218 17.02 10.89 -4.42
C TYR A 218 16.79 11.67 -3.12
N ILE A 219 17.17 11.10 -1.98
CA ILE A 219 17.25 11.80 -0.70
C ILE A 219 18.72 12.04 -0.37
N ASP A 220 19.09 13.32 -0.28
CA ASP A 220 20.45 13.76 0.05
C ASP A 220 20.68 13.68 1.56
N ASN A 221 19.73 14.17 2.37
CA ASN A 221 19.83 14.22 3.82
C ASN A 221 19.21 12.99 4.47
N LYS A 222 19.85 11.83 4.27
CA LYS A 222 19.39 10.55 4.82
C LYS A 222 19.29 10.60 6.35
N LEU A 223 18.26 9.94 6.88
CA LEU A 223 18.13 9.73 8.32
C LEU A 223 19.33 8.93 8.86
N PRO A 224 19.74 9.16 10.12
CA PRO A 224 20.68 8.28 10.81
C PRO A 224 20.21 6.83 10.75
N GLN A 225 21.15 5.89 10.59
CA GLN A 225 20.82 4.46 10.47
C GLN A 225 20.01 3.96 11.67
N GLU A 226 20.31 4.45 12.86
CA GLU A 226 19.59 4.10 14.09
C GLU A 226 18.12 4.49 13.99
N LYS A 227 17.79 5.64 13.39
CA LYS A 227 16.41 6.08 13.22
C LYS A 227 15.68 5.24 12.17
N VAL A 228 16.34 4.87 11.08
CA VAL A 228 15.76 3.96 10.08
C VAL A 228 15.44 2.62 10.74
N LEU A 229 16.39 2.05 11.49
CA LEU A 229 16.21 0.79 12.21
C LEU A 229 15.10 0.88 13.25
N GLU A 230 14.97 2.00 13.96
CA GLU A 230 13.87 2.24 14.90
C GLU A 230 12.50 2.15 14.18
N ILE A 231 12.34 2.81 13.04
CA ILE A 231 11.07 2.80 12.29
C ILE A 231 10.76 1.39 11.79
N ILE A 232 11.75 0.71 11.21
CA ILE A 232 11.58 -0.63 10.63
C ILE A 232 11.36 -1.69 11.71
N ALA A 233 11.99 -1.59 12.88
CA ALA A 233 11.82 -2.56 13.97
C ALA A 233 10.54 -2.35 14.78
N ASP A 234 10.00 -1.12 14.80
CA ASP A 234 8.69 -0.81 15.37
C ASP A 234 7.54 -1.29 14.49
N ALA A 235 7.79 -1.52 13.19
CA ALA A 235 6.85 -2.08 12.22
C ALA A 235 6.79 -3.61 12.28
#